data_AF-A0A951VP16-F1
#
_entry.id   AF-A0A951VP16-F1
#
_cell.length_a   1.000
_cell.length_b   1.000
_cell.length_c   1.000
_cell.angle_alpha   90.00
_cell.angle_beta   90.00
_cell.angle_gamma   90.00
#
_symmetry.space_group_name_H-M   'P 1'
#
loop_
_entity.id
_entity.type
_entity.pdbx_description
1 polymer ?
#
loop_
_entity_poly.entity_id
_entity_poly.type
_entity_poly.pdbx_seq_one_letter_code
_entity_poly.pdbx_strand_id
1 'polypeptide(L)' 'MLRHLAIALLVALVGACGNTRTERGLTGAGIGAAGGVLLGPPGLIAGAAAGATTGVLTERDDLYLGRPVWD' A
#
# COMPACT_ATOMS: atom_id res chain seq x y z
N MET A 1 15.76 4.58 12.71
CA MET A 1 15.06 5.28 11.60
C MET A 1 15.02 4.44 10.33
N LEU A 2 16.15 4.00 9.77
CA LEU A 2 16.22 3.16 8.55
C LEU A 2 15.36 1.88 8.61
N ARG A 3 15.29 1.21 9.79
CA ARG A 3 14.48 0.01 10.01
C ARG A 3 12.96 0.24 9.88
N HIS A 4 12.47 1.41 10.30
CA HIS A 4 11.04 1.74 10.20
C HIS A 4 10.65 2.12 8.77
N LEU A 5 11.59 2.72 8.03
CA LEU A 5 11.44 3.07 6.62
C LEU A 5 11.38 1.83 5.73
N ALA A 6 12.19 0.81 6.02
CA ALA A 6 12.16 -0.47 5.31
C ALA A 6 10.82 -1.23 5.49
N ILE A 7 10.23 -1.17 6.68
CA ILE A 7 8.93 -1.79 6.97
C ILE A 7 7.81 -1.02 6.26
N ALA A 8 7.83 0.31 6.31
CA ALA A 8 6.87 1.13 5.57
C ALA A 8 6.94 0.89 4.05
N LEU A 9 8.16 0.70 3.52
CA LEU A 9 8.41 0.37 2.13
C LEU A 9 7.87 -1.01 1.76
N LEU A 10 8.14 -2.05 2.57
CA LEU A 10 7.58 -3.38 2.38
C LEU A 10 6.05 -3.40 2.42
N VAL A 11 5.44 -2.62 3.33
CA VAL A 11 3.98 -2.49 3.42
C VAL A 11 3.40 -1.75 2.21
N ALA A 12 4.09 -0.73 1.70
CA ALA A 12 3.69 -0.04 0.47
C ALA A 12 3.80 -0.93 -0.78
N LEU A 13 4.83 -1.79 -0.83
CA LEU A 13 5.01 -2.80 -1.88
C LEU A 13 3.89 -3.85 -1.89
N VAL A 14 3.39 -4.24 -0.72
CA VAL A 14 2.21 -5.12 -0.61
C VAL A 14 0.90 -4.34 -0.87
N GLY A 15 0.86 -3.06 -0.48
CA GLY A 15 -0.24 -2.09 -0.64
C GLY A 15 -0.65 -1.80 -2.08
N ALA A 16 0.25 -2.03 -3.04
CA ALA A 16 0.04 -1.76 -4.46
C ALA A 16 -0.23 -3.03 -5.29
N CYS A 17 -0.63 -4.12 -4.65
CA CYS A 17 -0.96 -5.37 -5.33
C CYS A 17 -2.25 -5.20 -6.16
N GLY A 18 -2.11 -4.80 -7.42
CA GLY A 18 -3.22 -4.61 -8.35
C GLY A 18 -2.70 -4.18 -9.71
N ASN A 19 -3.39 -4.61 -10.77
CA ASN A 19 -3.05 -4.27 -12.14
C ASN A 19 -3.70 -2.96 -12.58
N THR A 20 -4.88 -2.65 -12.03
CA THR A 20 -5.63 -1.43 -12.32
C THR A 20 -5.58 -0.46 -11.13
N ARG A 21 -5.79 0.85 -11.40
CA ARG A 21 -5.85 1.88 -10.33
C ARG A 21 -6.92 1.57 -9.28
N THR A 22 -8.06 1.01 -9.70
CA THR A 22 -9.14 0.63 -8.79
C THR A 22 -8.75 -0.52 -7.86
N GLU A 23 -8.10 -1.57 -8.40
CA GLU A 23 -7.60 -2.69 -7.60
C GLU A 23 -6.55 -2.22 -6.59
N ARG A 24 -5.65 -1.33 -7.02
CA ARG A 24 -4.65 -0.71 -6.15
C ARG A 24 -5.27 0.17 -5.08
N GLY A 25 -6.29 0.95 -5.42
CA GLY A 25 -7.05 1.73 -4.43
C GLY A 25 -7.75 0.84 -3.39
N LEU A 26 -8.39 -0.25 -3.82
CA LEU A 26 -9.08 -1.17 -2.92
C LEU A 26 -8.11 -1.92 -2.01
N THR A 27 -7.02 -2.45 -2.56
CA THR A 27 -5.99 -3.17 -1.80
C THR A 27 -5.21 -2.22 -0.88
N GLY A 28 -4.88 -1.03 -1.36
CA GLY A 28 -4.30 0.04 -0.56
C GLY A 28 -5.19 0.44 0.61
N ALA A 29 -6.51 0.56 0.40
CA ALA A 29 -7.47 0.82 1.47
C ALA A 29 -7.47 -0.31 2.51
N GLY A 30 -7.51 -1.56 2.08
CA GLY A 30 -7.50 -2.71 2.99
C GLY A 30 -6.23 -2.80 3.84
N ILE A 31 -5.07 -2.60 3.22
CA ILE A 31 -3.76 -2.68 3.90
C ILE A 31 -3.55 -1.47 4.82
N GLY A 32 -3.95 -0.27 4.36
CA GLY A 32 -3.95 0.93 5.18
C GLY A 32 -4.85 0.80 6.40
N ALA A 33 -6.05 0.24 6.23
CA ALA A 33 -6.98 -0.05 7.34
C ALA A 33 -6.36 -1.05 8.33
N ALA A 34 -5.77 -2.14 7.82
CA ALA A 34 -5.14 -3.18 8.64
C ALA A 34 -3.97 -2.62 9.47
N GLY A 35 -3.12 -1.78 8.88
CA GLY A 35 -2.05 -1.07 9.62
C GLY A 35 -2.60 -0.08 10.65
N GLY A 36 -3.73 0.55 10.34
CA GLY A 36 -4.43 1.52 11.19
C GLY A 36 -5.05 0.94 12.46
N VAL A 37 -5.28 -0.39 12.53
CA VAL A 37 -5.84 -1.06 13.71
C VAL A 37 -5.03 -0.78 14.98
N LEU A 38 -3.71 -0.67 14.86
CA LEU A 38 -2.81 -0.39 15.99
C LEU A 38 -3.03 0.98 16.62
N LEU A 39 -3.71 1.89 15.92
CA LEU A 39 -4.01 3.26 16.33
C LEU A 39 -5.49 3.44 16.72
N GLY A 40 -6.28 2.36 16.75
CA GLY A 40 -7.70 2.38 17.08
C GLY A 40 -8.63 2.79 15.92
N PRO A 41 -9.94 3.01 16.18
CA PRO A 41 -10.93 3.26 15.12
C PRO A 41 -10.60 4.43 14.18
N PRO A 42 -10.10 5.58 14.66
CA PRO A 42 -9.68 6.68 13.78
C PRO A 42 -8.51 6.28 12.88
N GLY A 43 -7.58 5.47 13.40
CA GLY A 43 -6.45 4.94 12.66
C GLY A 43 -6.86 4.01 11.53
N LEU A 44 -7.88 3.19 11.74
CA LEU A 44 -8.43 2.31 10.70
C LEU A 44 -8.99 3.13 9.53
N ILE A 45 -9.81 4.16 9.81
CA ILE A 45 -10.38 5.01 8.76
C ILE A 45 -9.30 5.85 8.08
N ALA A 46 -8.41 6.48 8.84
CA ALA A 46 -7.35 7.31 8.29
C ALA A 46 -6.36 6.48 7.45
N GLY A 47 -6.01 5.29 7.93
CA GLY A 47 -5.16 4.34 7.21
C GLY A 47 -5.84 3.86 5.92
N ALA A 48 -7.12 3.50 5.98
CA ALA A 48 -7.89 3.12 4.80
C ALA A 48 -7.93 4.23 3.76
N ALA A 49 -8.21 5.47 4.19
CA ALA A 49 -8.26 6.62 3.30
C ALA A 49 -6.89 6.90 2.67
N ALA A 50 -5.83 6.94 3.47
CA ALA A 50 -4.47 7.20 2.98
C ALA A 50 -3.98 6.10 2.02
N GLY A 51 -4.26 4.84 2.33
CA GLY A 51 -3.93 3.72 1.46
C GLY A 51 -4.73 3.72 0.16
N ALA A 52 -6.03 4.04 0.23
CA ALA A 52 -6.90 4.16 -0.93
C ALA A 52 -6.40 5.24 -1.89
N THR A 53 -6.17 6.45 -1.39
CA THR A 53 -5.72 7.58 -2.21
C THR A 53 -4.37 7.29 -2.84
N THR A 54 -3.44 6.71 -2.09
CA THR A 54 -2.14 6.30 -2.65
C THR A 54 -2.31 5.27 -3.76
N GLY A 55 -3.22 4.31 -3.59
CA GLY A 55 -3.50 3.27 -4.59
C GLY A 55 -4.16 3.78 -5.88
N VAL A 56 -5.09 4.74 -5.81
CA VAL A 56 -5.68 5.34 -7.02
C VAL A 56 -4.79 6.38 -7.70
N LEU A 57 -3.87 6.99 -6.95
CA LEU A 57 -2.91 7.97 -7.48
C LEU A 57 -1.66 7.32 -8.10
N THR A 58 -1.47 6.00 -7.94
CA THR A 58 -0.32 5.27 -8.47
C THR A 58 -0.73 4.24 -9.52
N GLU A 59 0.13 4.04 -10.51
CA GLU A 59 -0.04 3.10 -11.61
C GLU A 59 0.90 1.91 -11.48
N ARG A 60 0.60 0.80 -12.18
CA ARG A 60 1.41 -0.42 -12.13
C ARG A 60 2.88 -0.13 -12.38
N ASP A 61 3.14 0.68 -13.40
CA ASP A 61 4.48 0.97 -13.90
C ASP A 61 5.26 1.91 -12.96
N ASP A 62 4.58 2.71 -12.13
CA ASP A 62 5.24 3.59 -11.14
C ASP A 62 6.00 2.79 -10.07
N LEU A 63 5.55 1.57 -9.79
CA LEU A 63 6.11 0.68 -8.77
C LEU A 63 6.60 -0.65 -9.38
N TYR A 64 6.85 -0.69 -10.69
CA TYR A 64 7.31 -1.88 -11.37
C TYR A 64 8.82 -2.04 -11.25
N LEU A 65 9.26 -3.06 -10.51
CA LEU A 65 10.68 -3.35 -10.26
C LEU A 65 11.34 -4.22 -11.35
N GLY A 66 10.69 -4.39 -12.50
CA GLY A 66 11.15 -5.31 -13.55
C GLY A 66 10.69 -6.75 -13.31
N ARG A 67 11.19 -7.66 -14.15
CA ARG A 67 10.99 -9.09 -13.93
C ARG A 67 11.96 -9.61 -12.87
N PRO A 68 11.51 -10.51 -11.99
CA PRO A 68 12.39 -11.12 -11.01
C PRO A 68 13.53 -11.91 -11.68
N VAL A 69 14.66 -12.05 -10.98
CA VAL A 69 15.84 -12.78 -11.46
C VAL A 69 15.58 -14.30 -11.60
N TRP A 70 14.50 -14.79 -11.01
CA TRP A 70 14.12 -16.20 -10.96
C TRP A 70 12.98 -16.59 -11.92
N ASP A 71 12.58 -15.69 -12.83
CA ASP A 71 11.72 -16.04 -13.96
C ASP A 71 12.50 -16.81 -15.06
#